data_AF-A0A7Z0VT71-F1
#
_entry.id   AF-A0A7Z0VT71-F1
#
_cell.length_a   1.000
_cell.length_b   1.000
_cell.length_c   1.000
_cell.angle_alpha   90.00
_cell.angle_beta   90.00
_cell.angle_gamma   90.00
#
_symmetry.space_group_name_H-M   'P 1'
#
loop_
_entity.id
_entity.type
_entity.pdbx_description
1 polymer ?
#
loop_
_entity_poly.entity_id
_entity_poly.type
_entity_poly.pdbx_seq_one_letter_code
_entity_poly.pdbx_strand_id
1 'polypeptide(L)'
;MSARKTIRLDLRIWGSLSEPRTVTFLMFVVYGLLTAFSVLTLMAASPRPEVTISCIVTLAGGVLGMPAAWRGVWAVEGPAAACCVTGLAGLVVGYVMRAIDGGYIPGHTVTLTLVVAMFFLMRALRVWPRLTRPDREPMTRGREAAIRADEARRQMELVEKAATTNH
;
A
#
# COMPACT_ATOMS: atom_id res chain seq x y z
N MET A 1 -18.48 25.01 27.29
CA MET A 1 -19.08 25.06 25.93
C MET A 1 -18.10 24.58 24.83
N SER A 2 -17.32 23.51 25.07
CA SER A 2 -16.22 23.07 24.18
C SER A 2 -16.21 21.55 23.86
N ALA A 3 -17.26 20.80 24.21
CA ALA A 3 -17.30 19.34 24.01
C ALA A 3 -18.09 18.90 22.76
N ARG A 4 -19.00 19.75 22.24
CA ARG A 4 -19.86 19.39 21.09
C ARG A 4 -19.16 19.46 19.73
N LYS A 5 -18.04 20.19 19.62
CA LYS A 5 -17.38 20.45 18.32
C LYS A 5 -16.45 19.31 17.92
N THR A 6 -15.76 18.69 18.87
CA THR A 6 -14.90 17.51 18.67
C THR A 6 -15.70 16.27 18.27
N ILE A 7 -16.81 15.99 18.97
CA ILE A 7 -17.66 14.82 18.69
C ILE A 7 -18.26 14.87 17.26
N ARG A 8 -18.60 16.07 16.76
CA ARG A 8 -19.10 16.23 15.37
C ARG A 8 -18.02 16.11 14.30
N LEU A 9 -16.76 16.43 14.61
CA LEU A 9 -15.65 16.22 13.69
C LEU A 9 -15.34 14.73 13.59
N ASP A 10 -15.31 14.03 14.72
CA ASP A 10 -15.09 12.59 14.78
C ASP A 10 -16.20 11.84 14.00
N LEU A 11 -17.48 12.06 14.33
CA LEU A 11 -18.59 11.42 13.62
C LEU A 11 -18.70 11.76 12.13
N ARG A 12 -18.15 12.89 11.66
CA ARG A 12 -18.15 13.27 10.23
C ARG A 12 -16.98 12.66 9.46
N ILE A 13 -15.87 12.38 10.15
CA ILE A 13 -14.75 11.60 9.62
C ILE A 13 -15.18 10.12 9.54
N TRP A 14 -15.83 9.62 10.61
CA TRP A 14 -16.26 8.22 10.75
C TRP A 14 -17.55 7.85 10.01
N GLY A 15 -18.52 8.76 9.90
CA GLY A 15 -19.78 8.55 9.16
C GLY A 15 -19.62 8.49 7.64
N SER A 16 -18.38 8.66 7.13
CA SER A 16 -18.03 8.48 5.71
C SER A 16 -17.32 7.14 5.43
N LEU A 17 -17.10 6.31 6.44
CA LEU A 17 -16.54 4.96 6.26
C LEU A 17 -17.64 4.01 5.79
N SER A 18 -17.96 4.11 4.50
CA SER A 18 -18.40 2.93 3.77
C SER A 18 -17.27 1.89 3.81
N GLU A 19 -17.65 0.63 3.92
CA GLU A 19 -16.84 -0.57 4.18
C GLU A 19 -15.47 -0.73 3.46
N PRO A 20 -15.10 -0.02 2.36
CA PRO A 20 -13.71 -0.03 1.87
C PRO A 20 -12.70 0.87 2.59
N ARG A 21 -13.08 1.96 3.27
CA ARG A 21 -12.09 2.96 3.76
C ARG A 21 -11.33 2.56 5.03
N THR A 22 -11.94 1.78 5.93
CA THR A 22 -11.27 1.29 7.15
C THR A 22 -10.08 0.41 6.78
N VAL A 23 -10.28 -0.45 5.78
CA VAL A 23 -9.26 -1.36 5.27
C VAL A 23 -8.10 -0.58 4.65
N THR A 24 -8.39 0.48 3.90
CA THR A 24 -7.35 1.35 3.32
C THR A 24 -6.55 2.10 4.38
N PHE A 25 -7.23 2.69 5.37
CA PHE A 25 -6.56 3.40 6.46
C PHE A 25 -5.68 2.46 7.30
N LEU A 26 -6.21 1.29 7.64
CA LEU A 26 -5.44 0.27 8.37
C LEU A 26 -4.18 -0.12 7.61
N MET A 27 -4.26 -0.22 6.29
CA MET A 27 -3.10 -0.58 5.46
C MET A 27 -2.08 0.52 5.36
N PHE A 28 -2.52 1.78 5.28
CA PHE A 28 -1.63 2.93 5.41
C PHE A 28 -0.85 2.88 6.74
N VAL A 29 -1.55 2.59 7.86
CA VAL A 29 -0.92 2.43 9.17
C VAL A 29 0.09 1.28 9.18
N VAL A 30 -0.25 0.13 8.62
CA VAL A 30 0.65 -1.05 8.56
C VAL A 30 1.91 -0.74 7.75
N TYR A 31 1.80 -0.13 6.57
CA TYR A 31 2.97 0.29 5.78
C TYR A 31 3.81 1.34 6.53
N GLY A 32 3.17 2.22 7.30
CA GLY A 32 3.85 3.18 8.17
C GLY A 32 4.63 2.52 9.31
N LEU A 33 4.03 1.52 9.97
CA LEU A 33 4.70 0.75 11.01
C LEU A 33 5.89 -0.03 10.46
N LEU A 34 5.79 -0.62 9.27
CA LEU A 34 6.90 -1.28 8.58
C LEU A 34 8.04 -0.29 8.25
N THR A 35 7.68 0.88 7.74
CA THR A 35 8.63 1.95 7.44
C THR A 35 9.37 2.39 8.71
N ALA A 36 8.63 2.65 9.79
CA ALA A 36 9.22 3.01 11.08
C ALA A 36 10.11 1.90 11.64
N PHE A 37 9.67 0.64 11.58
CA PHE A 37 10.45 -0.52 12.02
C PHE A 37 11.78 -0.63 11.25
N SER A 38 11.77 -0.50 9.93
CA SER A 38 13.00 -0.50 9.12
C SER A 38 13.93 0.64 9.49
N VAL A 39 13.42 1.86 9.67
CA VAL A 39 14.23 3.03 10.06
C VAL A 39 14.86 2.81 11.43
N LEU A 40 14.08 2.40 12.42
CA LEU A 40 14.58 2.14 13.78
C LEU A 40 15.64 1.04 13.79
N THR A 41 15.46 0.01 12.97
CA THR A 41 16.44 -1.08 12.84
C THR A 41 17.74 -0.60 12.18
N LEU A 42 17.65 0.27 11.18
CA LEU A 42 18.83 0.88 10.54
C LEU A 42 19.56 1.86 11.46
N MET A 43 18.85 2.52 12.38
CA MET A 43 19.44 3.41 13.38
C MET A 43 20.09 2.68 14.56
N ALA A 44 19.93 1.35 14.67
CA ALA A 44 20.60 0.58 15.68
C ALA A 44 22.13 0.68 15.52
N ALA A 45 22.87 0.61 16.64
CA ALA A 45 24.32 0.62 16.59
C ALA A 45 24.83 -0.64 15.85
N SER A 46 25.24 -0.46 14.60
CA SER A 46 25.89 -1.48 13.76
C SER A 46 24.98 -2.63 13.27
N PRO A 47 24.01 -2.36 12.37
CA PRO A 47 23.26 -3.43 11.73
C PRO A 47 24.19 -4.26 10.82
N ARG A 48 24.11 -5.58 10.93
CA ARG A 48 24.79 -6.50 10.01
C ARG A 48 24.35 -6.23 8.55
N PRO A 49 25.21 -6.46 7.55
CA PRO A 49 24.93 -6.10 6.17
C PRO A 49 23.67 -6.78 5.61
N GLU A 50 23.39 -8.03 5.99
CA GLU A 50 22.20 -8.77 5.52
C GLU A 50 20.90 -8.15 6.06
N VAL A 51 20.92 -7.70 7.32
CA VAL A 51 19.81 -7.00 7.97
C VAL A 51 19.61 -5.64 7.32
N THR A 52 20.70 -4.91 7.05
CA THR A 52 20.67 -3.61 6.38
C THR A 52 19.99 -3.69 5.01
N ILE A 53 20.40 -4.63 4.16
CA ILE A 53 19.80 -4.83 2.83
C ILE A 53 18.30 -5.13 2.97
N SER A 54 17.96 -6.04 3.90
CA SER A 54 16.57 -6.42 4.15
C SER A 54 15.70 -5.25 4.61
N CYS A 55 16.24 -4.40 5.50
CA CYS A 55 15.57 -3.18 5.97
C CYS A 55 15.37 -2.15 4.85
N ILE A 56 16.36 -1.96 3.97
CA ILE A 56 16.26 -1.04 2.82
C ILE A 56 15.16 -1.51 1.85
N VAL A 57 15.11 -2.82 1.55
CA VAL A 57 14.09 -3.39 0.66
C VAL A 57 12.70 -3.26 1.27
N THR A 58 12.55 -3.59 2.56
CA THR A 58 11.28 -3.39 3.29
C THR A 58 10.87 -1.91 3.33
N LEU A 59 11.84 -1.01 3.53
CA LEU A 59 11.60 0.44 3.59
C LEU A 59 11.10 0.98 2.24
N ALA A 60 11.71 0.56 1.13
CA ALA A 60 11.26 0.92 -0.21
C ALA A 60 9.82 0.46 -0.45
N GLY A 61 9.49 -0.78 -0.07
CA GLY A 61 8.11 -1.30 -0.14
C GLY A 61 7.14 -0.52 0.74
N GLY A 62 7.56 -0.15 1.96
CA GLY A 62 6.76 0.66 2.90
C GLY A 62 6.41 2.03 2.35
N VAL A 63 7.43 2.78 1.91
CA VAL A 63 7.28 4.15 1.39
C VAL A 63 6.46 4.18 0.10
N LEU A 64 6.63 3.20 -0.79
CA LEU A 64 5.83 3.09 -2.02
C LEU A 64 4.39 2.62 -1.73
N GLY A 65 4.22 1.75 -0.73
CA GLY A 65 2.93 1.18 -0.34
C GLY A 65 1.99 2.18 0.32
N MET A 66 2.49 3.15 1.09
CA MET A 66 1.68 4.19 1.74
C MET A 66 0.83 5.03 0.76
N PRO A 67 1.41 5.70 -0.26
CA PRO A 67 0.63 6.47 -1.22
C PRO A 67 -0.21 5.57 -2.14
N ALA A 68 0.26 4.36 -2.44
CA ALA A 68 -0.48 3.39 -3.25
C ALA A 68 -1.77 2.95 -2.55
N ALA A 69 -1.69 2.59 -1.26
CA ALA A 69 -2.85 2.24 -0.45
C ALA A 69 -3.80 3.44 -0.34
N TRP A 70 -3.29 4.64 -0.04
CA TRP A 70 -4.13 5.83 0.11
C TRP A 70 -4.85 6.24 -1.18
N ARG A 71 -4.17 6.19 -2.33
CA ARG A 71 -4.73 6.57 -3.63
C ARG A 71 -5.45 5.42 -4.35
N GLY A 72 -5.41 4.21 -3.79
CA GLY A 72 -5.96 3.01 -4.40
C GLY A 72 -5.27 2.62 -5.70
N VAL A 73 -3.97 2.88 -5.85
CA VAL A 73 -3.24 2.59 -7.09
C VAL A 73 -2.71 1.15 -7.05
N TRP A 74 -3.51 0.22 -7.57
CA TRP A 74 -3.20 -1.22 -7.60
C TRP A 74 -1.90 -1.53 -8.34
N ALA A 75 -1.56 -0.72 -9.36
CA ALA A 75 -0.34 -0.78 -10.16
C ALA A 75 0.94 -0.83 -9.29
N VAL A 76 0.97 -0.02 -8.23
CA VAL A 76 2.15 0.16 -7.37
C VAL A 76 2.04 -0.69 -6.10
N GLU A 77 0.81 -0.98 -5.68
CA GLU A 77 0.55 -1.71 -4.44
C GLU A 77 1.07 -3.15 -4.45
N GLY A 78 0.91 -3.86 -5.57
CA GLY A 78 1.41 -5.24 -5.74
C GLY A 78 2.95 -5.32 -5.63
N PRO A 79 3.70 -4.55 -6.44
CA PRO A 79 5.15 -4.46 -6.34
C PRO A 79 5.64 -4.00 -4.96
N ALA A 80 4.98 -2.99 -4.37
CA ALA A 80 5.33 -2.51 -3.03
C ALA A 80 5.12 -3.59 -1.95
N ALA A 81 4.01 -4.33 -2.01
CA ALA A 81 3.77 -5.47 -1.12
C ALA A 81 4.82 -6.57 -1.32
N ALA A 82 5.20 -6.88 -2.57
CA ALA A 82 6.25 -7.84 -2.87
C ALA A 82 7.61 -7.42 -2.27
N CYS A 83 7.99 -6.14 -2.37
CA CYS A 83 9.19 -5.62 -1.71
C CYS A 83 9.13 -5.82 -0.19
N CYS A 84 8.00 -5.54 0.47
CA CYS A 84 7.84 -5.80 1.90
C CYS A 84 8.00 -7.30 2.23
N VAL A 85 7.40 -8.21 1.45
CA VAL A 85 7.56 -9.66 1.65
C VAL A 85 9.02 -10.06 1.53
N THR A 86 9.71 -9.62 0.48
CA THR A 86 11.11 -9.96 0.23
C THR A 86 12.03 -9.46 1.35
N GLY A 87 11.85 -8.22 1.78
CA GLY A 87 12.65 -7.66 2.88
C GLY A 87 12.35 -8.32 4.22
N LEU A 88 11.10 -8.66 4.52
CA LEU A 88 10.73 -9.40 5.73
C LEU A 88 11.27 -10.84 5.71
N ALA A 89 11.25 -11.52 4.56
CA ALA A 89 11.85 -12.84 4.40
C ALA A 89 13.37 -12.79 4.63
N GLY A 90 14.05 -11.76 4.11
CA GLY A 90 15.47 -11.52 4.38
C GLY A 90 15.77 -11.31 5.87
N LEU A 91 14.91 -10.57 6.58
CA LEU A 91 15.03 -10.40 8.03
C LEU A 91 14.90 -11.73 8.79
N VAL A 92 13.93 -12.57 8.40
CA VAL A 92 13.77 -13.91 8.99
C VAL A 92 15.03 -14.74 8.81
N VAL A 93 15.59 -14.78 7.60
CA VAL A 93 16.84 -15.50 7.33
C VAL A 93 17.97 -14.94 8.19
N GLY A 94 18.12 -13.61 8.27
CA GLY A 94 19.14 -12.98 9.11
C GLY A 94 19.01 -13.32 10.60
N TYR A 95 17.78 -13.35 11.13
CA TYR A 95 17.53 -13.74 12.51
C TYR A 95 17.81 -15.22 12.76
N VAL A 96 17.48 -16.11 11.82
CA VAL A 96 17.76 -17.54 11.90
C VAL A 96 19.27 -17.81 11.85
N MET A 97 20.00 -17.13 10.96
CA MET A 97 21.47 -17.26 10.91
C MET A 97 22.10 -16.79 12.23
N ARG A 98 21.62 -15.67 12.79
CA ARG A 98 22.09 -15.19 14.10
C ARG A 98 21.76 -16.17 15.24
N ALA A 99 20.63 -16.85 15.14
CA ALA A 99 20.24 -17.91 16.07
C ALA A 99 21.18 -19.11 16.03
N ILE A 100 21.63 -19.49 14.84
CA ILE A 100 22.62 -20.56 14.64
C ILE A 100 23.99 -20.12 15.21
N ASP A 101 24.43 -18.91 14.90
CA ASP A 101 25.73 -18.38 15.36
C ASP A 101 25.79 -18.18 16.88
N GLY A 102 24.71 -17.66 17.46
CA GLY A 102 24.68 -17.17 18.85
C GLY A 102 23.94 -18.08 19.83
N GLY A 103 23.37 -19.19 19.38
CA GLY A 103 22.61 -20.15 20.22
C GLY A 103 21.31 -19.61 20.82
N TYR A 104 20.91 -18.38 20.51
CA TYR A 104 19.68 -17.76 21.01
C TYR A 104 18.80 -17.30 19.86
N ILE A 105 17.63 -17.94 19.74
CA ILE A 105 16.58 -17.50 18.83
C ILE A 105 15.65 -16.57 19.60
N PRO A 106 15.55 -15.28 19.24
CA PRO A 106 14.41 -14.49 19.65
C PRO A 106 13.18 -14.98 18.88
N GLY A 107 12.62 -16.13 19.30
CA GLY A 107 11.57 -16.85 18.58
C GLY A 107 10.36 -15.96 18.31
N HIS A 108 10.00 -15.10 19.26
CA HIS A 108 8.92 -14.12 19.11
C HIS A 108 9.14 -13.16 17.93
N THR A 109 10.37 -12.69 17.70
CA THR A 109 10.68 -11.77 16.60
C THR A 109 10.57 -12.47 15.25
N VAL A 110 11.08 -13.70 15.14
CA VAL A 110 10.99 -14.50 13.91
C VAL A 110 9.53 -14.82 13.57
N THR A 111 8.75 -15.27 14.55
CA THR A 111 7.34 -15.60 14.37
C THR A 111 6.52 -14.38 13.96
N LEU A 112 6.69 -13.23 14.62
CA LEU A 112 5.97 -12.01 14.25
C LEU A 112 6.34 -11.53 12.84
N THR A 113 7.63 -11.60 12.49
CA THR A 113 8.10 -11.21 11.15
C THR A 113 7.48 -12.12 10.07
N LEU A 114 7.42 -13.43 10.31
CA LEU A 114 6.76 -14.39 9.42
C LEU A 114 5.26 -14.13 9.28
N VAL A 115 4.56 -13.87 10.39
CA VAL A 115 3.13 -13.54 10.36
C VAL A 115 2.88 -12.30 9.50
N VAL A 116 3.64 -11.22 9.71
CA VAL A 116 3.53 -10.00 8.90
C VAL A 116 3.86 -10.28 7.44
N ALA A 117 4.94 -11.02 7.15
CA ALA A 117 5.29 -11.40 5.79
C ALA A 117 4.15 -12.16 5.09
N MET A 118 3.46 -13.05 5.80
CA MET A 118 2.37 -13.84 5.25
C MET A 118 1.12 -13.01 5.00
N PHE A 119 0.80 -12.04 5.86
CA PHE A 119 -0.25 -11.05 5.59
C PHE A 119 0.05 -10.24 4.32
N PHE A 120 1.29 -9.82 4.14
CA PHE A 120 1.72 -9.11 2.93
C PHE A 120 1.74 -9.99 1.69
N LEU A 121 2.08 -11.27 1.81
CA LEU A 121 2.03 -12.22 0.72
C LEU A 121 0.59 -12.46 0.26
N MET A 122 -0.35 -12.68 1.18
CA MET A 122 -1.77 -12.77 0.86
C MET A 122 -2.27 -11.51 0.15
N ARG A 123 -1.80 -10.33 0.59
CA ARG A 123 -2.12 -9.06 -0.05
C ARG A 123 -1.55 -8.97 -1.47
N ALA A 124 -0.28 -9.29 -1.65
CA ALA A 124 0.39 -9.28 -2.95
C ALA A 124 -0.35 -10.23 -3.92
N LEU A 125 -0.64 -11.46 -3.50
CA LEU A 125 -1.39 -12.44 -4.29
C LEU A 125 -2.83 -12.02 -4.60
N ARG A 126 -3.47 -11.21 -3.74
CA ARG A 126 -4.82 -10.66 -4.00
C ARG A 126 -4.80 -9.49 -4.99
N VAL A 127 -3.74 -8.68 -4.97
CA VAL A 127 -3.59 -7.50 -5.84
C VAL A 127 -3.03 -7.89 -7.21
N TRP A 128 -2.15 -8.90 -7.28
CA TRP A 128 -1.47 -9.32 -8.51
C TRP A 128 -2.41 -9.65 -9.69
N PRO A 129 -3.53 -10.38 -9.52
CA PRO A 129 -4.47 -10.66 -10.61
C PRO A 129 -5.26 -9.43 -11.08
N ARG A 130 -5.25 -8.34 -10.30
CA ARG A 130 -5.92 -7.08 -10.62
C ARG A 130 -5.03 -6.15 -11.43
N LEU A 131 -3.70 -6.32 -11.37
CA LEU A 131 -2.73 -5.63 -12.23
C LEU A 131 -2.95 -5.96 -13.72
N THR A 132 -3.43 -7.18 -14.00
CA THR A 132 -3.60 -7.72 -15.36
C THR A 132 -4.96 -7.41 -15.98
N ARG A 133 -5.85 -6.69 -15.26
CA ARG A 133 -7.21 -6.34 -15.69
C ARG A 133 -7.42 -4.82 -15.78
N PRO A 134 -6.97 -4.17 -16.87
CA PRO A 134 -7.08 -2.72 -17.05
C PRO A 134 -8.53 -2.20 -17.15
N ASP A 135 -9.50 -3.10 -17.36
CA ASP A 135 -10.94 -2.84 -17.40
C ASP A 135 -11.56 -2.63 -16.01
N ARG A 136 -10.84 -2.97 -14.92
CA ARG A 136 -11.33 -2.86 -13.53
C ARG A 136 -10.41 -2.08 -12.60
N GLU A 137 -9.64 -1.13 -13.14
CA GLU A 137 -8.98 -0.15 -12.28
C GLU A 137 -10.02 0.65 -11.49
N PRO A 138 -9.76 0.97 -10.21
CA PRO A 138 -10.67 1.77 -9.42
C PRO A 138 -10.81 3.16 -10.02
N MET A 139 -12.01 3.71 -9.91
CA MET A 139 -12.36 5.04 -10.37
C MET A 139 -11.59 6.07 -9.52
N THR A 140 -10.41 6.47 -9.97
CA THR A 140 -9.63 7.54 -9.34
C THR A 140 -10.15 8.88 -9.81
N ARG A 141 -9.98 9.94 -9.00
CA ARG A 141 -10.35 11.33 -9.39
C ARG A 141 -9.70 11.76 -10.72
N GLY A 142 -8.52 11.25 -11.04
CA GLY A 142 -7.86 11.49 -12.33
C GLY A 142 -8.56 10.79 -13.50
N ARG A 143 -9.04 9.56 -13.29
CA ARG A 143 -9.80 8.82 -14.31
C ARG A 143 -11.22 9.34 -14.48
N GLU A 144 -11.87 9.85 -13.44
CA GLU A 144 -13.13 10.60 -13.58
C GLU A 144 -12.97 11.88 -14.41
N ALA A 145 -11.81 12.54 -14.31
CA ALA A 145 -11.50 13.70 -15.14
C ALA A 145 -11.20 13.28 -16.60
N ALA A 146 -10.48 12.18 -16.79
CA ALA A 146 -10.21 11.62 -18.12
C ALA A 146 -11.50 11.12 -18.82
N ILE A 147 -12.39 10.43 -18.10
CA ILE A 147 -13.68 9.98 -18.63
C ILE A 147 -14.55 11.18 -19.01
N ARG A 148 -14.62 12.21 -18.16
CA ARG A 148 -15.35 13.45 -18.51
C ARG A 148 -14.76 14.17 -19.72
N ALA A 149 -13.44 14.16 -19.88
CA ALA A 149 -12.78 14.74 -21.05
C ALA A 149 -13.09 13.93 -22.32
N ASP A 150 -13.06 12.60 -22.24
CA ASP A 150 -13.41 11.71 -23.36
C ASP A 150 -14.89 11.78 -23.73
N GLU A 151 -15.79 11.88 -22.75
CA GLU A 151 -17.22 12.10 -22.97
C GLU A 151 -17.48 13.44 -23.65
N ALA A 152 -16.81 14.51 -23.19
CA ALA A 152 -16.89 15.82 -23.84
C ALA A 152 -16.38 15.78 -25.29
N ARG A 153 -15.30 15.03 -25.55
CA ARG A 153 -14.74 14.86 -26.89
C ARG A 153 -15.68 14.10 -27.81
N ARG A 154 -16.29 13.01 -27.34
CA ARG A 154 -17.32 12.26 -28.09
C ARG A 154 -18.56 13.09 -28.37
N GLN A 155 -18.98 13.93 -27.42
CA GLN A 155 -20.09 14.86 -27.65
C GLN A 155 -19.78 15.86 -28.76
N MET A 156 -18.56 16.41 -28.81
CA MET A 156 -18.14 17.30 -29.90
C MET A 156 -18.13 16.58 -31.26
N GLU A 157 -17.59 15.36 -31.34
CA GLU A 157 -17.58 14.57 -32.59
C GLU A 157 -18.99 14.25 -33.10
N LEU A 158 -19.96 14.00 -32.20
CA LEU A 158 -21.35 13.76 -32.58
C LEU A 158 -22.04 15.03 -33.09
N VAL A 159 -21.75 16.19 -32.48
CA VAL A 159 -22.26 17.49 -32.94
C VAL A 159 -21.69 17.85 -34.32
N GLU A 160 -20.41 17.60 -34.56
CA GLU A 160 -19.75 17.83 -35.86
C GLU A 160 -20.33 16.94 -36.97
N LYS A 161 -20.58 15.65 -36.67
CA LYS A 161 -21.26 14.73 -37.60
C LYS A 161 -22.70 15.14 -37.89
N ALA A 162 -23.43 15.64 -36.89
CA ALA A 162 -24.80 16.12 -37.09
C ALA A 162 -24.84 17.41 -37.94
N ALA A 163 -23.84 18.29 -37.79
CA ALA A 163 -23.71 19.50 -38.59
C ALA A 163 -23.36 19.21 -40.07
N THR A 164 -22.55 18.18 -40.33
CA THR A 164 -22.14 17.80 -41.70
C THR A 164 -23.19 16.96 -42.45
N THR A 165 -24.13 16.33 -41.75
CA THR A 165 -25.21 15.52 -42.38
C THR A 165 -26.42 16.36 -42.83
N ASN A 166 -26.51 17.62 -42.40
CA ASN A 166 -27.58 18.56 -42.76
C ASN A 166 -27.26 19.46 -43.97
N HIS A 167 -26.14 19.21 -44.66
CA HIS A 167 -25.75 19.84 -45.93
C HIS A 167 -25.79 18.80 -47.05
#